data_AF-A0A2E6SFH2-F1
#
_entry.id   AF-A0A2E6SFH2-F1
#
_cell.length_a   1.000
_cell.length_b   1.000
_cell.length_c   1.000
_cell.angle_alpha   90.00
_cell.angle_beta   90.00
_cell.angle_gamma   90.00
#
_symmetry.space_group_name_H-M   'P 1'
#
loop_
_entity.id
_entity.type
_entity.pdbx_description
1 polymer ?
#
loop_
_entity_poly.entity_id
_entity_poly.type
_entity_poly.pdbx_seq_one_letter_code
_entity_poly.pdbx_strand_id
1 'polypeptide(L)' 'MKVKVFEIVKSGLSPLSQEMEEIIQNWLDENPSINIVGTSQSQHLRENTIFVTVFYNVEKE' A
#
# COMPACT_ATOMS: atom_id res chain seq x y z
N MET A 1 11.07 9.11 -9.28
CA MET A 1 10.26 8.95 -8.06
C MET A 1 8.79 9.09 -8.40
N LYS A 2 8.02 8.01 -8.19
CA LYS A 2 6.55 7.99 -8.28
C LYS A 2 5.98 7.67 -6.90
N VAL A 3 4.69 7.97 -6.72
CA VAL A 3 3.98 7.78 -5.45
C VAL A 3 2.66 7.07 -5.72
N LYS A 4 2.37 6.02 -4.95
CA LYS A 4 1.08 5.33 -4.92
C LYS A 4 0.50 5.48 -3.52
N VAL A 5 -0.76 5.87 -3.41
CA VAL A 5 -1.50 5.92 -2.15
C VAL A 5 -2.57 4.85 -2.19
N PHE A 6 -2.61 4.02 -1.16
CA PHE A 6 -3.65 3.03 -0.90
C PHE A 6 -4.55 3.57 0.21
N GLU A 7 -5.84 3.56 -0.04
CA GLU A 7 -6.87 3.75 0.97
C GLU A 7 -7.39 2.38 1.37
N ILE A 8 -7.15 1.99 2.62
CA ILE A 8 -7.48 0.67 3.15
C ILE A 8 -8.51 0.86 4.25
N VAL A 9 -9.75 0.54 3.93
CA VAL A 9 -10.86 0.54 4.88
C VAL A 9 -10.82 -0.78 5.63
N LYS A 10 -10.65 -0.73 6.95
CA LYS A 10 -10.64 -1.96 7.77
C LYS A 10 -12.00 -2.62 7.68
N SER A 11 -12.04 -3.83 7.12
CA SER A 11 -13.30 -4.56 6.99
C SER A 11 -13.76 -5.12 8.35
N GLY A 12 -12.80 -5.39 9.24
CA GLY A 12 -13.03 -6.08 10.51
C GLY A 12 -13.23 -7.60 10.36
N LEU A 13 -13.14 -8.15 9.14
CA LEU A 13 -13.26 -9.58 8.86
C LEU A 13 -11.92 -10.32 9.01
N SER A 14 -10.80 -9.64 8.79
CA SER A 14 -9.44 -10.15 8.98
C SER A 14 -8.57 -9.10 9.68
N PRO A 15 -7.43 -9.53 10.27
CA PRO A 15 -6.44 -8.60 10.79
C PRO A 15 -6.03 -7.59 9.72
N LEU A 16 -6.08 -6.30 10.07
CA LEU A 16 -5.66 -5.19 9.19
C LEU A 16 -4.29 -5.43 8.52
N SER A 17 -3.34 -6.03 9.23
CA SER A 17 -2.02 -6.30 8.68
C SER A 17 -2.09 -7.24 7.47
N GLN A 18 -3.00 -8.23 7.49
CA GLN A 18 -3.23 -9.13 6.37
C GLN A 18 -3.91 -8.40 5.21
N GLU A 19 -4.95 -7.61 5.49
CA GLU A 19 -5.62 -6.80 4.46
C GLU A 19 -4.64 -5.85 3.75
N MET A 20 -3.74 -5.23 4.52
CA MET A 20 -2.70 -4.35 3.97
C MET A 20 -1.70 -5.11 3.11
N GLU A 21 -1.22 -6.25 3.58
CA GLU A 21 -0.24 -7.06 2.86
C GLU A 21 -0.82 -7.57 1.53
N GLU A 22 -2.03 -8.10 1.54
CA GLU A 22 -2.72 -8.59 0.33
C GLU A 22 -2.88 -7.48 -0.71
N ILE A 23 -3.38 -6.31 -0.32
CA ILE A 23 -3.60 -5.19 -1.25
C ILE A 23 -2.28 -4.71 -1.87
N ILE A 24 -1.23 -4.57 -1.05
CA ILE A 24 0.07 -4.07 -1.53
C ILE A 24 0.76 -5.12 -2.39
N GLN A 25 0.68 -6.41 -2.03
CA GLN A 25 1.29 -7.49 -2.80
C GLN A 25 0.61 -7.71 -4.14
N ASN A 26 -0.72 -7.71 -4.19
CA ASN A 26 -1.45 -7.78 -5.46
C ASN A 26 -1.02 -6.65 -6.41
N TRP A 27 -0.80 -5.44 -5.88
CA TRP A 27 -0.30 -4.34 -6.69
C TRP A 27 1.15 -4.53 -7.14
N LEU A 28 2.02 -5.11 -6.30
CA LEU A 28 3.42 -5.40 -6.66
C LEU A 28 3.51 -6.47 -7.75
N ASP A 29 2.67 -7.51 -7.66
CA ASP A 29 2.60 -8.60 -8.64
C ASP A 29 2.16 -8.09 -10.03
N GLU A 30 1.26 -7.10 -10.07
CA GLU A 30 0.85 -6.42 -11.31
C GLU A 30 1.95 -5.49 -11.88
N ASN A 31 2.96 -5.14 -11.09
CA ASN A 31 3.96 -4.13 -11.42
C ASN A 31 5.39 -4.64 -11.15
N PRO A 32 5.86 -5.72 -11.78
CA PRO A 32 7.13 -6.38 -11.43
C PRO A 32 8.38 -5.50 -11.60
N SER A 33 8.30 -4.44 -12.41
CA SER A 33 9.40 -3.51 -12.66
C SER A 33 9.48 -2.35 -11.66
N ILE A 34 8.78 -2.42 -10.52
CA ILE A 34 8.83 -1.36 -9.50
C ILE A 34 9.81 -1.71 -8.39
N ASN A 35 10.60 -0.72 -8.01
CA ASN A 35 11.49 -0.79 -6.87
C ASN A 35 11.01 0.18 -5.80
N ILE A 36 10.62 -0.37 -4.64
CA ILE A 36 10.12 0.41 -3.51
C ILE A 36 11.30 1.12 -2.85
N VAL A 37 11.19 2.45 -2.78
CA VAL A 37 12.19 3.33 -2.15
C VAL A 37 11.82 3.64 -0.70
N GLY A 38 10.52 3.60 -0.37
CA GLY A 38 10.06 3.81 0.99
C GLY A 38 8.55 3.68 1.11
N THR A 39 8.09 3.53 2.35
CA THR A 39 6.67 3.46 2.68
C THR A 39 6.37 4.40 3.84
N SER A 40 5.15 4.93 3.88
CA SER A 40 4.63 5.73 4.98
C SER A 40 3.19 5.33 5.25
N GLN A 41 2.83 5.23 6.53
CA GLN A 41 1.48 4.90 6.95
C GLN A 41 0.88 6.07 7.74
N SER A 42 -0.36 6.40 7.47
CA SER A 42 -1.16 7.29 8.30
C SER A 42 -2.53 6.69 8.55
N GLN A 43 -3.08 6.90 9.75
CA GLN A 43 -4.40 6.40 10.11
C GLN A 43 -5.34 7.58 10.36
N HIS A 44 -6.51 7.54 9.73
CA HIS A 44 -7.60 8.43 10.11
C HIS A 44 -8.39 7.77 11.25
N LEU A 45 -8.18 8.26 12.48
CA LEU A 45 -8.74 7.66 13.71
C LEU A 45 -10.28 7.60 13.72
N ARG A 46 -10.97 8.44 12.94
CA ARG A 46 -12.45 8.52 12.92
C ARG A 46 -13.12 7.61 11.89
N GLU A 47 -12.39 7.14 10.87
CA GLU A 47 -13.03 6.53 9.67
C GLU A 47 -12.72 5.04 9.51
N ASN A 48 -12.01 4.41 10.46
CA ASN A 48 -11.55 3.02 10.33
C ASN A 48 -10.67 2.79 9.08
N THR A 49 -10.10 3.85 8.55
CA THR A 49 -9.35 3.88 7.28
C THR A 49 -7.87 4.16 7.55
N ILE A 50 -7.02 3.44 6.83
CA ILE A 50 -5.57 3.62 6.83
C ILE A 50 -5.12 3.98 5.43
N PHE A 51 -4.22 4.95 5.35
CA PHE A 51 -3.56 5.33 4.13
C PHE A 51 -2.13 4.83 4.15
N VAL A 52 -1.79 4.02 3.14
CA VAL A 52 -0.41 3.57 2.90
C VAL A 52 0.11 4.29 1.68
N THR A 53 1.18 5.04 1.85
CA THR A 53 1.89 5.73 0.77
C THR A 53 3.14 4.93 0.44
N VAL A 54 3.27 4.53 -0.82
CA VAL A 54 4.44 3.83 -1.34
C VAL A 54 5.18 4.75 -2.31
N PHE A 55 6.44 5.04 -2.00
CA PHE A 55 7.37 5.75 -2.86
C PHE A 55 8.17 4.73 -3.64
N TYR A 56 8.15 4.83 -4.96
CA TYR A 56 8.79 3.83 -5.83
C TYR A 56 9.44 4.45 -7.06
N ASN A 57 10.40 3.73 -7.61
CA ASN A 57 10.94 3.98 -8.95
C ASN A 57 10.47 2.86 -9.88
N VAL A 58 10.36 3.18 -11.16
CA VAL A 58 10.20 2.15 -12.20
C VAL A 58 11.60 1.86 -12.70
N GLU A 59 12.05 0.63 -12.53
CA GLU A 59 13.26 0.17 -13.19
C GLU A 59 12.97 0.15 -14.69
N LYS A 60 13.73 0.95 -15.43
CA LYS A 60 13.76 0.83 -16.89
C LYS A 60 14.73 -0.30 -17.17
N GLU A 61 14.24 -1.37 -17.81
CA GLU A 61 15.11 -2.31 -18.54
C GLU A 61 16.06 -1.56 -19.49
#